data_AF-A0A382BG11-F1
#
_entry.id   AF-A0A382BG11-F1
#
_cell.length_a   1.000
_cell.length_b   1.000
_cell.length_c   1.000
_cell.angle_alpha   90.00
_cell.angle_beta   90.00
_cell.angle_gamma   90.00
#
_symmetry.space_group_name_H-M   'P 1'
#
loop_
_entity.id
_entity.type
_entity.pdbx_description
1 polymer ?
#
loop_
_entity_poly.entity_id
_entity_poly.type
_entity_poly.pdbx_seq_one_letter_code
_entity_poly.pdbx_strand_id
1 'polypeptide(L)'
;MAKKYISQGQLSIASELLDFVNNELLPGTNVTKENFWSGLDKSAHELAPKNRKLLEFRENLQKKIDIWHRDKKGEKIDIKEYSNFLIEIGYLKKEGEKFQIETKNVDSEISSIAGPQLVVPVMNARYSLNAANARWGSLYNALYGTDVISESN
;
A
#
# COMPACT_ATOMS: atom_id res chain seq x y z
N MET A 1 -1.35 18.67 -23.39
CA MET A 1 -2.52 18.27 -24.20
C MET A 1 -3.73 18.18 -23.29
N ALA A 2 -4.92 18.54 -23.76
CA ALA A 2 -6.14 18.39 -22.96
C ALA A 2 -6.41 16.90 -22.73
N LYS A 3 -6.62 16.49 -21.47
CA LYS A 3 -6.94 15.10 -21.14
C LYS A 3 -8.30 14.74 -21.76
N LYS A 4 -8.31 13.83 -22.73
CA LYS A 4 -9.54 13.32 -23.34
C LYS A 4 -10.08 12.19 -22.47
N TYR A 5 -11.32 12.34 -22.01
CA TYR A 5 -12.04 11.34 -21.22
C TYR A 5 -13.12 10.66 -22.07
N ILE A 6 -13.33 9.37 -21.82
CA ILE A 6 -14.32 8.52 -22.48
C ILE A 6 -15.21 7.90 -21.40
N SER A 7 -16.52 7.96 -21.61
CA SER A 7 -17.49 7.35 -20.71
C SER A 7 -17.56 5.84 -20.93
N GLN A 8 -17.52 5.08 -19.84
CA GLN A 8 -17.71 3.62 -19.84
C GLN A 8 -18.60 3.24 -18.66
N GLY A 9 -19.87 2.92 -18.93
CA GLY A 9 -20.87 2.84 -17.88
C GLY A 9 -21.05 4.20 -17.19
N GLN A 10 -20.88 4.24 -15.86
CA GLN A 10 -20.92 5.47 -15.07
C GLN A 10 -19.52 6.06 -14.82
N LEU A 11 -18.47 5.41 -15.31
CA LEU A 11 -17.10 5.92 -15.21
C LEU A 11 -16.79 6.92 -16.32
N SER A 12 -15.96 7.91 -15.98
CA SER A 12 -15.28 8.79 -16.94
C SER A 12 -13.77 8.50 -16.88
N ILE A 13 -13.23 7.89 -17.94
CA ILE A 13 -11.90 7.29 -17.95
C ILE A 13 -11.01 8.06 -18.92
N ALA A 14 -9.77 8.37 -18.53
CA ALA A 14 -8.80 8.96 -19.44
C ALA A 14 -8.54 8.01 -20.62
N SER A 15 -8.61 8.52 -21.84
CA SER A 15 -8.42 7.73 -23.08
C SER A 15 -7.13 6.91 -23.08
N GLU A 16 -6.02 7.51 -22.66
CA GLU A 16 -4.72 6.81 -22.53
C GLU A 16 -4.81 5.56 -21.64
N LEU A 17 -5.53 5.63 -20.52
CA LEU A 17 -5.73 4.48 -19.62
C LEU A 17 -6.68 3.46 -20.23
N LEU A 18 -7.75 3.92 -20.87
CA LEU A 18 -8.70 3.04 -21.55
C LEU A 18 -7.99 2.22 -22.65
N ASP A 19 -7.17 2.88 -23.45
CA ASP A 19 -6.42 2.27 -24.55
C ASP A 19 -5.35 1.30 -24.03
N PHE A 20 -4.58 1.69 -23.02
CA PHE A 20 -3.62 0.80 -22.35
C PHE A 20 -4.30 -0.48 -21.84
N VAL A 21 -5.39 -0.34 -21.08
CA VAL A 21 -6.08 -1.51 -20.51
C VAL A 21 -6.61 -2.42 -21.63
N ASN A 22 -7.24 -1.84 -22.64
CA ASN A 22 -7.92 -2.59 -23.68
C ASN A 22 -6.97 -3.25 -24.69
N ASN A 23 -5.81 -2.66 -24.94
CA ASN A 23 -4.92 -3.07 -26.02
C ASN A 23 -3.61 -3.70 -25.52
N GLU A 24 -3.21 -3.45 -24.27
CA GLU A 24 -1.96 -3.96 -23.69
C GLU A 24 -2.20 -4.86 -22.48
N LEU A 25 -3.07 -4.47 -21.54
CA LEU A 25 -3.25 -5.21 -20.28
C LEU A 25 -4.11 -6.47 -20.42
N LEU A 26 -5.29 -6.35 -21.05
CA LEU A 26 -6.27 -7.44 -21.10
C LEU A 26 -5.95 -8.58 -22.08
N PRO A 27 -5.31 -8.36 -23.24
CA PRO A 27 -4.97 -9.44 -24.16
C PRO A 27 -4.18 -10.57 -23.47
N GLY A 28 -4.62 -11.82 -23.62
CA GLY A 28 -3.97 -13.00 -23.02
C GLY A 28 -4.43 -13.36 -21.60
N THR A 29 -5.29 -12.56 -20.96
CA THR A 29 -5.76 -12.80 -19.58
C THR A 29 -7.04 -13.65 -19.47
N ASN A 30 -7.71 -13.95 -20.59
CA ASN A 30 -9.05 -14.53 -20.66
C ASN A 30 -10.18 -13.68 -20.03
N VAL A 31 -9.92 -12.41 -19.71
CA VAL A 31 -10.92 -11.45 -19.21
C VAL A 31 -11.38 -10.56 -20.35
N THR A 32 -12.70 -10.45 -20.55
CA THR A 32 -13.28 -9.56 -21.57
C THR A 32 -13.28 -8.11 -21.11
N LYS A 33 -13.23 -7.16 -22.07
CA LYS A 33 -13.29 -5.71 -21.80
C LYS A 33 -14.58 -5.37 -21.05
N GLU A 34 -15.69 -5.97 -21.46
CA GLU A 34 -17.02 -5.75 -20.89
C GLU A 34 -17.07 -6.18 -19.43
N ASN A 35 -16.55 -7.38 -19.11
CA ASN A 35 -16.52 -7.90 -17.73
C ASN A 35 -15.58 -7.09 -16.84
N PHE A 36 -14.41 -6.70 -17.36
CA PHE A 36 -13.47 -5.87 -16.61
C PHE A 36 -14.07 -4.51 -16.25
N TRP A 37 -14.57 -3.77 -17.24
CA TRP A 37 -15.05 -2.40 -17.03
C TRP A 37 -16.35 -2.36 -16.22
N SER A 38 -17.28 -3.29 -16.44
CA SER A 38 -18.49 -3.38 -15.61
C SER A 38 -18.16 -3.77 -14.16
N GLY A 39 -17.20 -4.68 -13.96
CA GLY A 39 -16.71 -5.04 -12.64
C GLY A 39 -16.03 -3.88 -11.92
N LEU A 40 -15.22 -3.09 -12.64
CA LEU A 40 -14.58 -1.88 -12.10
C LEU A 40 -15.62 -0.81 -11.75
N ASP A 41 -16.59 -0.55 -12.63
CA ASP A 41 -17.66 0.41 -12.40
C ASP A 41 -18.42 0.07 -11.12
N LYS A 42 -18.90 -1.16 -11.00
CA LYS A 42 -19.59 -1.65 -9.81
C LYS A 42 -18.72 -1.50 -8.56
N SER A 43 -17.49 -2.01 -8.61
CA SER A 43 -16.57 -2.01 -7.46
C SER A 43 -16.23 -0.60 -7.01
N ALA A 44 -15.99 0.32 -7.94
CA ALA A 44 -15.69 1.71 -7.63
C ALA A 44 -16.87 2.39 -6.92
N HIS A 45 -18.10 2.22 -7.41
CA HIS A 45 -19.27 2.85 -6.80
C HIS A 45 -19.64 2.24 -5.44
N GLU A 46 -19.44 0.94 -5.25
CA GLU A 46 -19.68 0.27 -3.97
C GLU A 46 -18.61 0.58 -2.91
N LEU A 47 -17.34 0.63 -3.30
CA LEU A 47 -16.22 0.73 -2.37
C LEU A 47 -15.72 2.16 -2.14
N ALA A 48 -15.86 3.08 -3.10
CA ALA A 48 -15.38 4.45 -2.94
C ALA A 48 -16.04 5.18 -1.75
N PRO A 49 -17.35 5.06 -1.49
CA PRO A 49 -17.96 5.67 -0.29
C PRO A 49 -17.41 5.09 1.01
N LYS A 50 -17.14 3.77 1.06
CA LYS A 50 -16.52 3.13 2.23
C LYS A 50 -15.10 3.63 2.43
N ASN A 51 -14.31 3.74 1.35
CA ASN A 51 -12.95 4.24 1.40
C ASN A 51 -12.88 5.69 1.91
N ARG A 52 -13.77 6.57 1.42
CA ARG A 52 -13.86 7.96 1.93
C ARG A 52 -14.13 8.00 3.44
N LYS A 53 -15.08 7.21 3.93
CA LYS A 53 -15.37 7.10 5.37
C LYS A 53 -14.16 6.63 6.18
N LEU A 54 -13.34 5.71 5.64
CA LEU A 54 -12.12 5.26 6.31
C LEU A 54 -11.08 6.39 6.41
N LEU A 55 -10.94 7.23 5.39
CA LEU A 55 -10.06 8.40 5.43
C LEU A 55 -10.56 9.46 6.41
N GLU A 56 -11.85 9.78 6.37
CA GLU A 56 -12.49 10.69 7.33
C GLU A 56 -12.31 10.21 8.77
N PHE A 57 -12.44 8.91 9.01
CA PHE A 57 -12.20 8.32 10.32
C PHE A 57 -10.76 8.51 10.79
N ARG A 58 -9.76 8.32 9.92
CA ARG A 58 -8.34 8.58 10.23
C ARG A 58 -8.11 10.05 10.57
N GLU A 59 -8.64 10.96 9.79
CA GLU A 59 -8.51 12.41 10.05
C GLU A 59 -9.16 12.81 11.37
N ASN A 60 -10.33 12.26 11.69
CA ASN A 60 -11.02 12.53 12.95
C ASN A 60 -10.19 12.06 14.15
N LEU A 61 -9.67 10.83 14.09
CA LEU A 61 -8.79 10.30 15.12
C LEU A 61 -7.56 11.19 15.33
N GLN A 62 -6.89 11.57 14.24
CA GLN A 62 -5.70 12.44 14.33
C GLN A 62 -6.05 13.81 14.94
N LYS A 63 -7.14 14.45 14.49
CA LYS A 63 -7.59 15.74 15.04
C LYS A 63 -7.84 15.67 16.55
N LYS A 64 -8.48 14.59 17.03
CA LYS A 64 -8.71 14.39 18.46
C LYS A 64 -7.40 14.24 19.23
N ILE A 65 -6.45 13.47 18.71
CA ILE A 65 -5.13 13.30 19.31
C ILE A 65 -4.38 14.64 19.35
N ASP A 66 -4.40 15.41 18.26
CA ASP A 66 -3.77 16.72 18.18
C ASP A 66 -4.36 17.71 19.20
N ILE A 67 -5.69 17.72 19.36
CA ILE A 67 -6.39 18.53 20.36
C ILE A 67 -5.99 18.12 21.77
N TRP A 68 -5.98 16.81 22.08
CA TRP A 68 -5.60 16.32 23.39
C TRP A 68 -4.19 16.80 23.81
N HIS A 69 -3.20 16.68 22.92
CA HIS A 69 -1.84 17.15 23.20
C HIS A 69 -1.73 18.68 23.29
N ARG A 70 -2.57 19.42 22.54
CA ARG A 70 -2.60 20.89 22.61
C ARG A 70 -3.15 21.36 23.94
N ASP A 71 -4.22 20.74 24.43
CA ASP A 71 -4.89 21.13 25.68
C ASP A 71 -4.04 20.79 26.91
N LYS A 72 -3.18 19.76 26.80
CA LYS A 72 -2.24 19.31 27.86
C LYS A 72 -0.82 19.83 27.67
N LYS A 73 -0.64 20.91 26.89
CA LYS A 73 0.70 21.41 26.53
C LYS A 73 1.50 21.80 27.78
N GLY A 74 2.70 21.23 27.92
CA GLY A 74 3.61 21.51 29.03
C GLY A 74 3.37 20.66 30.27
N GLU A 75 2.29 19.88 30.30
CA GLU A 75 2.06 18.85 31.31
C GLU A 75 2.81 17.56 30.97
N LYS A 76 3.14 16.78 31.99
CA LYS A 76 3.65 15.42 31.79
C LYS A 76 2.48 14.51 31.42
N ILE A 77 2.62 13.74 30.34
CA ILE A 77 1.59 12.79 29.90
C ILE A 77 1.37 11.72 30.99
N ASP A 78 0.15 11.63 31.51
CA ASP A 78 -0.32 10.46 32.26
C ASP A 78 -0.72 9.36 31.27
N ILE A 79 0.01 8.24 31.30
CA ILE A 79 -0.18 7.11 30.38
C ILE A 79 -1.56 6.47 30.56
N LYS A 80 -2.09 6.43 31.78
CA LYS A 80 -3.39 5.82 32.07
C LYS A 80 -4.52 6.70 31.54
N GLU A 81 -4.42 8.01 31.73
CA GLU A 81 -5.34 8.99 31.14
C GLU A 81 -5.33 8.91 29.61
N TYR A 82 -4.13 8.93 29.01
CA TYR A 82 -3.99 8.91 27.56
C TYR A 82 -4.49 7.59 26.93
N SER A 83 -4.22 6.45 27.57
CA SER A 83 -4.71 5.15 27.09
C SER A 83 -6.24 5.07 27.14
N ASN A 84 -6.86 5.59 28.21
CA ASN A 84 -8.32 5.65 28.33
C ASN A 84 -8.92 6.56 27.24
N PHE A 85 -8.32 7.73 27.01
CA PHE A 85 -8.72 8.61 25.91
C PHE A 85 -8.65 7.92 24.54
N LEU A 86 -7.56 7.19 24.26
CA LEU A 86 -7.41 6.45 23.00
C LEU A 86 -8.46 5.33 22.84
N ILE A 87 -8.88 4.69 23.93
CA ILE A 87 -9.98 3.72 23.91
C ILE A 87 -11.32 4.43 23.65
N GLU A 88 -11.57 5.56 24.33
CA GLU A 88 -12.80 6.34 24.22
C GLU A 88 -13.04 6.86 22.79
N ILE A 89 -12.00 7.37 22.14
CA ILE A 89 -12.11 7.82 20.74
C ILE A 89 -12.17 6.66 19.74
N GLY A 90 -12.01 5.43 20.22
CA GLY A 90 -12.06 4.20 19.43
C GLY A 90 -10.78 3.91 18.64
N TYR A 91 -9.64 4.51 19.01
CA TYR A 91 -8.33 4.25 18.43
C TYR A 91 -7.77 2.91 18.94
N LEU A 92 -7.70 2.74 20.26
CA LEU A 92 -7.35 1.47 20.89
C LEU A 92 -8.59 0.59 20.94
N LYS A 93 -8.50 -0.61 20.39
CA LYS A 93 -9.56 -1.62 20.41
C LYS A 93 -9.20 -2.74 21.38
N LYS A 94 -10.23 -3.41 21.91
CA LYS A 94 -10.04 -4.64 22.68
C LYS A 94 -9.48 -5.73 21.76
N GLU A 95 -8.47 -6.43 22.23
CA GLU A 95 -7.89 -7.57 21.52
C GLU A 95 -8.96 -8.66 21.31
N GLY A 96 -8.96 -9.25 20.12
CA GLY A 96 -9.84 -10.38 19.77
C GLY A 96 -9.36 -11.69 20.38
N GLU A 97 -10.12 -12.75 20.14
CA GLU A 97 -9.72 -14.10 20.55
C GLU A 97 -8.52 -14.59 19.74
N LYS A 98 -7.77 -15.56 20.29
CA LYS A 98 -6.68 -16.21 19.57
C LYS A 98 -7.25 -16.98 18.38
N PHE A 99 -6.65 -16.80 17.22
CA PHE A 99 -6.97 -17.54 16.00
C PHE A 99 -5.69 -17.93 15.26
N GLN A 100 -5.80 -18.84 14.30
CA GLN A 100 -4.73 -19.16 13.36
C GLN A 100 -5.08 -18.62 11.98
N ILE A 101 -4.09 -18.10 11.26
CA ILE A 101 -4.29 -17.64 9.88
C ILE A 101 -4.59 -18.84 8.96
N GLU A 102 -5.48 -18.66 8.00
CA GLU A 102 -5.97 -19.74 7.12
C GLU A 102 -5.38 -19.69 5.69
N THR A 103 -4.47 -18.75 5.42
CA THR A 103 -3.94 -18.48 4.08
C THR A 103 -3.21 -19.69 3.51
N LYS A 104 -3.56 -20.09 2.28
CA LYS A 104 -2.97 -21.21 1.54
C LYS A 104 -2.32 -20.72 0.24
N ASN A 105 -1.53 -21.59 -0.38
CA ASN A 105 -0.86 -21.33 -1.67
C ASN A 105 0.07 -20.09 -1.63
N VAL A 106 0.83 -19.95 -0.55
CA VAL A 106 1.81 -18.88 -0.37
C VAL A 106 3.17 -19.38 -0.82
N ASP A 107 3.87 -18.62 -1.68
CA ASP A 107 5.22 -18.94 -2.13
C ASP A 107 6.22 -19.06 -0.96
N SER A 108 7.29 -19.84 -1.17
CA SER A 108 8.29 -20.13 -0.14
C SER A 108 9.03 -18.89 0.35
N GLU A 109 9.26 -17.94 -0.56
CA GLU A 109 9.90 -16.64 -0.33
C GLU A 109 9.17 -15.79 0.71
N ILE A 110 7.88 -16.04 0.93
CA ILE A 110 7.05 -15.33 1.92
C ILE A 110 6.79 -16.22 3.14
N SER A 111 6.53 -17.52 2.93
CA SER A 111 6.01 -18.40 3.98
C SER A 111 7.08 -19.02 4.88
N SER A 112 8.29 -19.25 4.38
CA SER A 112 9.30 -20.05 5.10
C SER A 112 10.74 -19.55 4.99
N ILE A 113 11.06 -18.76 3.96
CA ILE A 113 12.41 -18.22 3.77
C ILE A 113 12.54 -16.88 4.48
N ALA A 114 13.47 -16.79 5.44
CA ALA A 114 13.88 -15.51 6.02
C ALA A 114 14.91 -14.83 5.11
N GLY A 115 14.63 -13.60 4.68
CA GLY A 115 15.56 -12.86 3.82
C GLY A 115 15.21 -11.39 3.65
N PRO A 116 16.07 -10.61 2.98
CA PRO A 116 15.82 -9.21 2.68
C PRO A 116 14.63 -9.02 1.72
N GLN A 117 13.88 -7.93 1.91
CA GLN A 117 12.85 -7.48 0.97
C GLN A 117 13.21 -6.10 0.41
N LEU A 118 13.42 -6.04 -0.90
CA LEU A 118 13.79 -4.80 -1.59
C LEU A 118 12.53 -4.03 -2.03
N VAL A 119 12.56 -2.70 -1.87
CA VAL A 119 11.50 -1.79 -2.32
C VAL A 119 12.07 -0.83 -3.36
N VAL A 120 11.46 -0.78 -4.55
CA VAL A 120 11.86 0.12 -5.65
C VAL A 120 10.66 0.79 -6.33
N PRO A 121 10.83 1.98 -6.92
CA PRO A 121 9.75 2.64 -7.65
C PRO A 121 9.51 1.98 -9.01
N VAL A 122 8.34 1.37 -9.19
CA VAL A 122 7.98 0.65 -10.43
C VAL A 122 8.02 1.52 -11.69
N MET A 123 7.82 2.85 -11.54
CA MET A 123 7.89 3.82 -12.64
C MET A 123 9.30 3.94 -13.25
N ASN A 124 10.35 3.46 -12.57
CA ASN A 124 11.70 3.40 -13.13
C ASN A 124 11.99 1.97 -13.58
N ALA A 125 11.87 1.72 -14.89
CA ALA A 125 12.09 0.40 -15.48
C ALA A 125 13.48 -0.18 -15.18
N ARG A 126 14.53 0.65 -15.12
CA ARG A 126 15.89 0.20 -14.79
C ARG A 126 15.96 -0.30 -13.35
N TYR A 127 15.33 0.41 -12.41
CA TYR A 127 15.31 -0.02 -11.02
C TYR A 127 14.45 -1.26 -10.81
N SER A 128 13.31 -1.38 -11.50
CA SER A 128 12.49 -2.59 -11.49
C SER A 128 13.26 -3.81 -12.01
N LEU A 129 13.98 -3.67 -13.12
CA LEU A 129 14.77 -4.76 -13.70
C LEU A 129 15.94 -5.16 -12.77
N ASN A 130 16.65 -4.17 -12.23
CA ASN A 130 17.71 -4.42 -11.26
C ASN A 130 17.18 -5.13 -10.02
N ALA A 131 16.02 -4.73 -9.51
CA ALA A 131 15.40 -5.34 -8.34
C ALA A 131 14.94 -6.77 -8.60
N ALA A 132 14.37 -7.05 -9.76
CA ALA A 132 14.00 -8.42 -10.15
C ALA A 132 15.24 -9.34 -10.19
N ASN A 133 16.36 -8.83 -10.72
CA ASN A 133 17.63 -9.58 -10.79
C ASN A 133 18.38 -9.63 -9.45
N ALA A 134 18.05 -8.79 -8.47
CA ALA A 134 18.70 -8.73 -7.18
C ALA A 134 18.43 -9.96 -6.29
N ARG A 135 17.65 -10.94 -6.76
CA ARG A 135 17.54 -12.26 -6.12
C ARG A 135 18.91 -12.91 -5.92
N TRP A 136 19.85 -12.66 -6.84
CA TRP A 136 21.23 -13.09 -6.74
C TRP A 136 22.16 -11.89 -6.98
N GLY A 137 23.01 -11.60 -6.00
CA GLY A 137 23.99 -10.51 -6.07
C GLY A 137 25.41 -11.02 -5.86
N SER A 138 26.38 -10.37 -6.51
CA SER A 138 27.80 -10.65 -6.27
C SER A 138 28.22 -10.12 -4.90
N LEU A 139 28.62 -11.02 -4.00
CA LEU A 139 29.16 -10.63 -2.69
C LEU A 139 30.45 -9.81 -2.84
N TYR A 140 31.30 -10.14 -3.82
CA TYR A 140 32.52 -9.37 -4.09
C TYR A 140 32.20 -7.92 -4.47
N ASN A 141 31.22 -7.71 -5.36
CA ASN A 141 30.84 -6.35 -5.75
C ASN A 141 30.19 -5.60 -4.58
N ALA A 142 29.40 -6.28 -3.75
CA ALA A 142 28.78 -5.68 -2.58
C ALA A 142 29.83 -5.29 -1.53
N LEU A 143 30.83 -6.13 -1.27
CA LEU A 143 31.90 -5.84 -0.30
C LEU A 143 32.88 -4.78 -0.82
N TYR A 144 33.30 -4.89 -2.07
CA TYR A 144 34.32 -4.00 -2.65
C TYR A 144 33.76 -2.65 -3.09
N GLY A 145 32.49 -2.61 -3.49
CA GLY A 145 31.81 -1.39 -3.95
C GLY A 145 31.14 -0.59 -2.83
N THR A 146 31.36 -0.95 -1.57
CA THR A 146 30.82 -0.27 -0.39
C THR A 146 31.90 -0.08 0.66
N ASP A 147 31.58 0.65 1.72
CA ASP A 147 32.46 0.94 2.86
C ASP A 147 32.55 -0.22 3.88
N VAL A 148 32.02 -1.41 3.54
CA VAL A 148 32.12 -2.59 4.41
C VAL A 148 33.58 -3.04 4.56
N ILE A 149 34.38 -2.95 3.50
CA ILE A 149 35.84 -3.10 3.57
C ILE A 149 36.44 -1.69 3.65
N SER A 150 37.24 -1.43 4.68
CA SER A 150 37.86 -0.12 4.86
C SER A 150 38.87 0.18 3.76
N GLU A 151 38.93 1.45 3.34
CA GLU A 151 39.95 1.98 2.44
C GLU A 151 41.26 2.37 3.16
N SER A 152 41.39 2.07 4.46
CA SER A 152 42.61 2.31 5.22
C SER A 152 43.75 1.37 4.78
N ASN A 153 44.95 1.93 4.64
CA ASN A 153 46.20 1.17 4.42
C ASN A 153 46.70 0.44 5.66
#